data_AF-A0A7K3XBM9-F1
#
_entry.id   AF-A0A7K3XBM9-F1
#
_cell.length_a   1.000
_cell.length_b   1.000
_cell.length_c   1.000
_cell.angle_alpha   90.00
_cell.angle_beta   90.00
_cell.angle_gamma   90.00
#
_symmetry.space_group_name_H-M   'P 1'
#
loop_
_entity.id
_entity.type
_entity.pdbx_description
1 polymer ?
#
loop_
_entity_poly.entity_id
_entity_poly.type
_entity_poly.pdbx_seq_one_letter_code
_entity_poly.pdbx_strand_id
1 'polypeptide(L)' 'MEIVPIFEPYLYSFKYADEEFDELERLFDEWSDIEMLRKFFEANSKDLKYYKIDVDKAIFETSK' A
#
# COMPACT_ATOMS: atom_id res chain seq x y z
N MET A 1 -16.68 7.78 -17.17
CA MET A 1 -15.52 7.10 -16.58
C MET A 1 -16.04 5.78 -16.06
N GLU A 2 -15.70 4.68 -16.72
CA GLU A 2 -16.08 3.33 -16.29
C GLU A 2 -14.95 2.72 -15.47
N ILE A 3 -15.30 2.07 -14.36
CA ILE A 3 -14.35 1.27 -13.58
C ILE A 3 -14.34 -0.12 -14.22
N VAL A 4 -13.24 -0.46 -14.87
CA VAL A 4 -13.03 -1.81 -15.42
C VAL A 4 -12.45 -2.69 -14.31
N PRO A 5 -13.16 -3.74 -13.86
CA PRO A 5 -12.65 -4.64 -12.83
C PRO A 5 -11.55 -5.53 -13.43
N ILE A 6 -10.30 -5.22 -13.10
CA ILE A 6 -9.12 -6.04 -13.38
C ILE A 6 -8.84 -6.95 -12.19
N PHE A 7 -9.68 -7.98 -12.03
CA PHE A 7 -9.38 -9.05 -11.08
C PHE A 7 -8.82 -10.24 -11.85
N GLU A 8 -7.49 -10.38 -11.83
CA GLU A 8 -6.82 -11.60 -12.27
C GLU A 8 -7.16 -12.74 -11.29
N PRO A 9 -7.23 -14.01 -11.75
CA PRO A 9 -7.55 -15.14 -10.88
C PRO A 9 -6.48 -15.40 -9.82
N TYR A 10 -5.28 -14.84 -10.00
CA TYR A 10 -4.15 -14.99 -9.11
C TYR A 10 -3.44 -13.65 -8.92
N LEU A 11 -2.95 -13.41 -7.71
CA LEU A 11 -2.01 -12.33 -7.44
C LEU A 11 -0.59 -12.85 -7.70
N TYR A 12 0.13 -12.20 -8.61
CA TYR A 12 1.53 -12.50 -8.87
C TYR A 12 2.40 -11.52 -8.11
N SER A 13 3.44 -12.02 -7.45
CA SER A 13 4.47 -11.20 -6.82
C SER A 13 5.81 -11.40 -7.51
N PHE A 14 6.67 -10.38 -7.42
CA PHE A 14 8.03 -10.43 -7.92
C PHE A 14 8.97 -10.66 -6.75
N LYS A 15 10.00 -11.50 -6.94
CA LYS A 15 11.13 -11.64 -6.03
C LYS A 15 12.39 -11.22 -6.78
N TYR A 16 13.07 -10.19 -6.27
CA TYR A 16 14.34 -9.74 -6.84
C TYR A 16 15.48 -10.64 -6.35
N ALA A 17 16.54 -10.76 -7.15
CA ALA A 17 17.62 -11.72 -6.88
C ALA A 17 18.34 -11.46 -5.55
N ASP A 18 18.42 -10.20 -5.12
CA ASP A 18 19.12 -9.76 -3.92
C ASP A 18 18.20 -9.58 -2.70
N GLU A 19 16.90 -9.88 -2.83
CA GLU A 19 15.90 -9.71 -1.76
C GLU A 19 15.53 -11.05 -1.12
N GLU A 20 15.45 -11.06 0.21
CA GLU A 20 15.12 -12.27 0.97
C GLU A 20 13.65 -12.67 0.80
N PHE A 21 12.75 -11.69 0.80
CA PHE A 21 11.31 -11.84 0.67
C PHE A 21 10.82 -11.43 -0.71
N ASP A 22 9.71 -11.99 -1.16
CA ASP A 22 9.04 -11.47 -2.34
C ASP A 22 8.25 -10.19 -2.01
N GLU A 23 7.92 -9.41 -3.03
CA GLU A 23 7.28 -8.10 -2.85
C GLU A 23 5.93 -8.18 -2.16
N LEU A 24 5.23 -9.32 -2.22
CA LEU A 24 3.98 -9.49 -1.49
C LEU A 24 4.27 -9.62 0.00
N GLU A 25 5.14 -10.55 0.39
CA GLU A 25 5.53 -10.75 1.78
C GLU A 25 6.08 -9.45 2.39
N ARG A 26 6.98 -8.77 1.67
CA ARG A 26 7.52 -7.46 2.07
C ARG A 26 6.43 -6.43 2.29
N LEU A 27 5.47 -6.32 1.37
CA LEU A 27 4.36 -5.36 1.48
C LEU A 27 3.49 -5.63 2.71
N PHE A 28 3.15 -6.89 2.97
CA PHE A 28 2.33 -7.27 4.11
C PHE A 28 3.03 -6.96 5.45
N ASP A 29 4.34 -7.22 5.54
CA ASP A 29 5.13 -6.89 6.72
C ASP A 29 5.23 -5.38 6.92
N GLU A 30 5.59 -4.63 5.87
CA GLU A 30 5.74 -3.18 5.96
C GLU A 30 4.42 -2.47 6.25
N TRP A 31 3.29 -2.97 5.73
CA TRP A 31 1.96 -2.40 6.00
C TRP A 31 1.46 -2.66 7.42
N SER A 32 2.12 -3.54 8.17
CA SER A 32 1.90 -3.68 9.61
C SER A 32 2.64 -2.63 10.45
N ASP A 33 3.63 -1.95 9.87
CA ASP A 33 4.42 -0.91 10.53
C ASP A 33 3.77 0.47 10.37
N ILE A 34 3.25 1.01 11.48
CA ILE A 34 2.63 2.32 11.54
C ILE A 34 3.60 3.44 11.14
N GLU A 35 4.88 3.34 11.48
CA GLU A 35 5.87 4.36 11.13
C GLU A 35 6.14 4.36 9.62
N MET A 36 6.22 3.18 9.00
CA MET A 36 6.30 3.04 7.54
C MET A 36 5.07 3.68 6.88
N LEU A 37 3.87 3.28 7.30
CA LEU A 37 2.62 3.82 6.75
C LEU A 37 2.55 5.34 6.87
N ARG A 38 2.95 5.91 8.01
CA ARG A 38 3.01 7.36 8.19
C ARG A 38 3.95 8.02 7.19
N LYS A 39 5.19 7.53 7.06
CA LYS A 39 6.16 8.08 6.08
C LYS A 39 5.62 7.99 4.66
N PHE A 40 5.02 6.86 4.30
CA PHE A 40 4.43 6.64 2.98
C PHE A 40 3.29 7.63 2.70
N PHE A 41 2.34 7.77 3.62
CA PHE A 41 1.18 8.65 3.44
C PHE A 41 1.54 10.14 3.51
N GLU A 42 2.52 10.53 4.33
CA GLU A 42 3.04 11.90 4.34
C GLU A 42 3.72 12.27 3.01
N ALA A 43 4.54 11.36 2.46
CA ALA A 43 5.19 11.53 1.16
C ALA A 43 4.16 11.65 0.02
N ASN A 44 3.03 10.95 0.12
CA ASN A 44 1.96 10.94 -0.88
C ASN A 44 0.75 11.80 -0.47
N SER A 45 0.95 12.79 0.40
CA SER A 45 -0.13 13.63 0.94
C SER A 45 -0.95 14.39 -0.12
N LYS A 46 -0.40 14.60 -1.32
CA LYS A 46 -1.13 15.21 -2.45
C LYS A 46 -2.26 14.30 -2.95
N ASP A 47 -2.00 12.99 -3.03
CA ASP A 47 -2.98 12.01 -3.49
C ASP A 47 -4.07 11.83 -2.43
N LEU A 48 -3.70 11.79 -1.15
CA LEU A 48 -4.64 11.77 -0.04
C LEU A 48 -5.60 12.97 -0.05
N LYS A 49 -5.09 14.18 -0.33
CA LYS A 49 -5.92 15.38 -0.48
C LYS A 49 -6.93 15.27 -1.62
N TYR A 50 -6.56 14.65 -2.74
CA TYR A 50 -7.48 14.41 -3.86
C TYR A 50 -8.66 13.54 -3.41
N TYR A 51 -8.41 12.50 -2.61
CA TYR A 51 -9.44 11.63 -2.04
C TYR A 51 -10.11 12.16 -0.77
N LYS A 52 -9.70 13.35 -0.27
CA LYS A 52 -10.19 13.95 0.99
C LYS A 52 -9.99 13.04 2.21
N ILE A 53 -8.85 12.35 2.25
CA ILE A 53 -8.42 11.50 3.36
C ILE A 53 -7.21 12.18 4.02
N ASP A 54 -7.13 12.14 5.35
CA ASP A 54 -5.93 12.58 6.09
C ASP A 54 -5.02 11.38 6.41
N VAL A 55 -3.77 11.68 6.77
CA VAL A 55 -2.76 10.64 7.03
C VAL A 55 -3.19 9.68 8.12
N ASP A 56 -3.74 10.18 9.23
CA ASP A 56 -4.13 9.35 10.36
C ASP A 56 -5.27 8.39 9.99
N LYS A 57 -6.24 8.88 9.21
CA LYS A 57 -7.33 8.07 8.66
C LYS A 57 -6.81 7.03 7.67
N ALA A 58 -5.88 7.39 6.79
CA ALA A 58 -5.30 6.45 5.83
C ALA A 58 -4.55 5.30 6.52
N ILE A 59 -3.78 5.61 7.56
CA ILE A 59 -3.12 4.61 8.41
C ILE A 59 -4.17 3.69 9.03
N PHE A 60 -5.19 4.26 9.69
CA PHE A 60 -6.23 3.49 10.37
C PHE A 60 -7.00 2.56 9.42
N GLU A 61 -7.30 3.00 8.20
CA GLU A 61 -8.01 2.17 7.21
C GLU A 61 -7.12 1.06 6.63
N THR A 62 -5.80 1.27 6.57
CA THR A 62 -4.84 0.28 6.03
C THR A 62 -4.47 -0.79 7.05
N SER A 63 -4.39 -0.43 8.33
CA SER A 63 -3.98 -1.34 9.42
C SER A 63 -5.14 -2.09 10.08
N LYS A 64 -6.33 -2.12 9.47
CA LYS A 64 -7.55 -2.74 10.02
C LYS A 64 -7.81 -4.11 9.40
#